data_AF-A0A2T7HCW5-F1
#
_entry.id   AF-A0A2T7HCW5-F1
#
_cell.length_a   1.000
_cell.length_b   1.000
_cell.length_c   1.000
_cell.angle_alpha   90.00
_cell.angle_beta   90.00
_cell.angle_gamma   90.00
#
_symmetry.space_group_name_H-M   'P 1'
#
loop_
_entity.id
_entity.type
_entity.pdbx_description
1 polymer ?
#
loop_
_entity_poly.entity_id
_entity_poly.type
_entity_poly.pdbx_seq_one_letter_code
_entity_poly.pdbx_strand_id
1 'polypeptide(L)'
;MVFRRFMQMRAVIRQGLERLRGNIARLVCLLLAAGFLAACQGDEFGSGSNKAQRPVSASIKRKMSDLNMSATSPIMIRIFKEESTLEVWKQTRSGKYKLLEEFEICKWSGDLGPKFKEGDRQAPEGFYEITPALMNPNSNYHLAFNLGYPNAYDRAHGRTGSHLMVHGACSSRGCYAMTDEQVQDIYALARDSFKGGQRSFQVQAFPFRMTPENMARHRDSEHLEFWKMLKTGYDHFEVTQTPPAIAVCEKKYVFDATTLVQGVPFRASAKCPDFRISPRIASAVSAKQRKDNEKFQQLAARFDAREERQKRWEERSNRIAEVLGSGQKDAATETAAADTASQPAAEATSAAKPAETATADAADAPEAQKRPGAAVETAYVADERPRGGSVGSFFKRWVPFGPKTSDEGAGIRPITTEVVPGAKPD
;
A
#
# COMPACT_ATOMS: atom_id res chain seq x y z
N MET A 1 21.16 -93.66 25.92
CA MET A 1 20.33 -92.52 26.39
C MET A 1 20.54 -91.19 25.65
N VAL A 2 21.67 -90.92 24.96
CA VAL A 2 22.07 -89.56 24.50
C VAL A 2 21.08 -88.89 23.51
N PHE A 3 20.60 -89.62 22.49
CA PHE A 3 19.80 -89.02 21.40
C PHE A 3 18.51 -88.30 21.83
N ARG A 4 17.84 -88.76 22.90
CA ARG A 4 16.50 -88.23 23.28
C ARG A 4 16.55 -86.78 23.80
N ARG A 5 17.65 -86.36 24.44
CA ARG A 5 17.83 -84.98 24.93
C ARG A 5 18.04 -83.96 23.80
N PHE A 6 18.81 -84.30 22.76
CA PHE A 6 19.07 -83.40 21.63
C PHE A 6 17.80 -83.03 20.85
N MET A 7 16.85 -83.96 20.75
CA MET A 7 15.60 -83.74 20.01
C MET A 7 14.65 -82.78 20.75
N GLN A 8 14.54 -82.89 22.08
CA GLN A 8 13.75 -81.97 22.90
C GLN A 8 14.33 -80.54 22.88
N MET A 9 15.66 -80.40 22.97
CA MET A 9 16.31 -79.08 22.99
C MET A 9 16.07 -78.29 21.70
N ARG A 10 16.04 -78.96 20.52
CA ARG A 10 15.66 -78.33 19.24
C ARG A 10 14.21 -77.87 19.18
N ALA A 11 13.29 -78.55 19.86
CA ALA A 11 11.86 -78.17 19.88
C ALA A 11 11.63 -76.88 20.70
N VAL A 12 12.24 -76.78 21.89
CA VAL A 12 12.12 -75.59 22.76
C VAL A 12 12.69 -74.35 22.08
N ILE A 13 13.86 -74.46 21.42
CA ILE A 13 14.49 -73.33 20.71
C ILE A 13 13.59 -72.84 19.56
N ARG A 14 12.95 -73.73 18.79
CA ARG A 14 11.97 -73.33 17.76
C ARG A 14 10.77 -72.62 18.36
N GLN A 15 10.18 -73.12 19.44
CA GLN A 15 9.03 -72.47 20.08
C GLN A 15 9.37 -71.08 20.65
N GLY A 16 10.59 -70.89 21.17
CA GLY A 16 11.09 -69.58 21.59
C GLY A 16 11.20 -68.60 20.41
N LEU A 17 11.80 -69.04 19.30
CA LEU A 17 12.02 -68.19 18.12
C LEU A 17 10.71 -67.78 17.42
N GLU A 18 9.73 -68.69 17.33
CA GLU A 18 8.41 -68.40 16.77
C GLU A 18 7.60 -67.43 17.65
N ARG A 19 7.67 -67.56 18.97
CA ARG A 19 7.06 -66.57 19.90
C ARG A 19 7.72 -65.20 19.77
N LEU A 20 9.05 -65.15 19.63
CA LEU A 20 9.78 -63.91 19.43
C LEU A 20 9.40 -63.23 18.11
N ARG A 21 9.32 -63.99 17.00
CA ARG A 21 8.82 -63.54 15.70
C ARG A 21 7.39 -62.99 15.78
N GLY A 22 6.47 -63.72 16.43
CA GLY A 22 5.08 -63.27 16.59
C GLY A 22 4.96 -61.95 17.34
N ASN A 23 5.78 -61.74 18.37
CA ASN A 23 5.80 -60.49 19.14
C ASN A 23 6.45 -59.34 18.37
N ILE A 24 7.55 -59.58 17.65
CA ILE A 24 8.19 -58.57 16.78
C ILE A 24 7.25 -58.17 15.64
N ALA A 25 6.58 -59.11 14.99
CA ALA A 25 5.60 -58.83 13.94
C ALA A 25 4.43 -57.97 14.46
N ARG A 26 3.92 -58.26 15.65
CA ARG A 26 2.90 -57.42 16.31
C ARG A 26 3.41 -56.01 16.61
N LEU A 27 4.64 -55.88 17.10
CA LEU A 27 5.24 -54.56 17.39
C LEU A 27 5.42 -53.73 16.11
N VAL A 28 5.90 -54.36 15.03
CA VAL A 28 6.07 -53.73 13.71
C VAL A 28 4.72 -53.33 13.11
N CYS A 29 3.70 -54.18 13.18
CA CYS A 29 2.35 -53.81 12.73
C CYS A 29 1.75 -52.66 13.56
N LEU A 30 1.97 -52.62 14.87
CA LEU A 30 1.52 -51.50 15.71
C LEU A 30 2.24 -50.18 15.35
N LEU A 31 3.55 -50.22 15.11
CA LEU A 31 4.32 -49.04 14.70
C LEU A 31 3.95 -48.56 13.29
N LEU A 32 3.71 -49.48 12.35
CA LEU A 32 3.24 -49.14 10.99
C LEU A 32 1.81 -48.59 11.02
N ALA A 33 0.91 -49.15 11.83
CA ALA A 33 -0.45 -48.63 12.00
C ALA A 33 -0.45 -47.23 12.64
N ALA A 34 0.38 -47.00 13.65
CA ALA A 34 0.58 -45.67 14.24
C ALA A 34 1.16 -44.66 13.23
N GLY A 35 2.10 -45.09 12.38
CA GLY A 35 2.64 -44.27 11.29
C GLY A 35 1.58 -43.89 10.24
N PHE A 36 0.72 -44.83 9.84
CA PHE A 36 -0.40 -44.56 8.93
C PHE A 36 -1.44 -43.63 9.56
N LEU A 37 -1.80 -43.84 10.83
CA LEU A 37 -2.73 -42.97 11.56
C LEU A 37 -2.19 -41.53 11.69
N ALA A 38 -0.89 -41.36 11.88
CA ALA A 38 -0.25 -40.04 11.90
C ALA A 38 -0.21 -39.38 10.50
N ALA A 39 -0.04 -40.17 9.43
CA ALA A 39 -0.04 -39.65 8.06
C ALA A 39 -1.43 -39.14 7.61
N CYS A 40 -2.51 -39.79 8.04
CA CYS A 40 -3.87 -39.44 7.64
C CYS A 40 -4.45 -38.14 8.25
N GLN A 41 -3.70 -37.42 9.10
CA GLN A 41 -4.13 -36.11 9.64
C GLN A 41 -3.53 -34.90 8.89
N GLY A 42 -2.92 -35.11 7.72
CA GLY A 42 -2.34 -34.03 6.91
C GLY A 42 -3.37 -33.04 6.33
N ASP A 43 -4.55 -33.51 5.94
CA ASP A 43 -5.46 -32.77 5.05
C ASP A 43 -6.63 -32.04 5.74
N GLU A 44 -6.88 -32.30 7.04
CA GLU A 44 -8.01 -31.68 7.76
C GLU A 44 -7.81 -30.18 8.08
N PHE A 45 -6.62 -29.64 7.80
CA PHE A 45 -6.33 -28.20 7.90
C PHE A 45 -7.02 -27.34 6.82
N GLY A 46 -7.77 -27.95 5.89
CA GLY A 46 -8.47 -27.27 4.80
C GLY A 46 -9.60 -26.34 5.24
N SER A 47 -10.57 -26.86 6.01
CA SER A 47 -11.88 -26.20 6.22
C SER A 47 -12.33 -26.07 7.68
N GLY A 48 -11.53 -26.56 8.64
CA GLY A 48 -11.85 -26.53 10.06
C GLY A 48 -11.61 -25.17 10.76
N SER A 49 -12.03 -25.09 12.03
CA SER A 49 -11.97 -23.90 12.89
C SER A 49 -10.58 -23.29 13.10
N ASN A 50 -9.51 -23.98 12.70
CA ASN A 50 -8.11 -23.56 12.85
C ASN A 50 -7.55 -22.72 11.69
N LYS A 51 -8.36 -22.24 10.73
CA LYS A 51 -7.91 -21.34 9.64
C LYS A 51 -7.05 -20.16 10.14
N ALA A 52 -7.47 -19.53 11.24
CA ALA A 52 -6.74 -18.41 11.87
C ALA A 52 -5.39 -18.79 12.51
N GLN A 53 -5.07 -20.09 12.66
CA GLN A 53 -3.79 -20.59 13.18
C GLN A 53 -2.88 -21.22 12.11
N ARG A 54 -3.33 -21.35 10.86
CA ARG A 54 -2.47 -21.80 9.75
C ARG A 54 -1.22 -20.91 9.64
N PRO A 55 -0.02 -21.48 9.46
CA PRO A 55 1.20 -20.70 9.29
C PRO A 55 1.26 -20.09 7.89
N VAL A 56 2.11 -19.07 7.68
CA VAL A 56 2.33 -18.50 6.34
C VAL A 56 2.87 -19.56 5.37
N SER A 57 2.65 -19.34 4.07
CA SER A 57 3.04 -20.23 2.98
C SER A 57 4.54 -20.53 2.96
N ALA A 58 4.90 -21.65 2.32
CA ALA A 58 6.30 -22.04 2.14
C ALA A 58 7.10 -21.01 1.32
N SER A 59 6.44 -20.20 0.48
CA SER A 59 7.08 -19.12 -0.27
C SER A 59 7.52 -17.98 0.64
N ILE A 60 6.59 -17.45 1.45
CA ILE A 60 6.88 -16.37 2.40
C ILE A 60 7.86 -16.81 3.49
N LYS A 61 7.79 -18.08 3.95
CA LYS A 61 8.81 -18.64 4.87
C LYS A 61 10.23 -18.56 4.31
N ARG A 62 10.43 -18.86 3.02
CA ARG A 62 11.73 -18.72 2.36
C ARG A 62 12.14 -17.24 2.27
N LYS A 63 11.28 -16.37 1.73
CA LYS A 63 11.55 -14.92 1.63
C LYS A 63 11.92 -14.28 2.98
N MET A 64 11.27 -14.66 4.09
CA MET A 64 11.64 -14.20 5.43
C MET A 64 13.05 -14.66 5.85
N SER A 65 13.43 -15.91 5.53
CA SER A 65 14.78 -16.42 5.79
C SER A 65 15.82 -15.66 4.96
N ASP A 66 15.59 -15.52 3.66
CA ASP A 66 16.49 -14.88 2.69
C ASP A 66 16.72 -13.40 3.03
N LEU A 67 15.68 -12.71 3.52
CA LEU A 67 15.72 -11.31 3.95
C LEU A 67 16.15 -11.11 5.42
N ASN A 68 16.49 -12.20 6.13
CA ASN A 68 16.89 -12.22 7.53
C ASN A 68 15.87 -11.54 8.48
N MET A 69 14.63 -12.01 8.42
CA MET A 69 13.49 -11.63 9.26
C MET A 69 13.13 -12.79 10.19
N SER A 70 12.85 -12.53 11.47
CA SER A 70 12.23 -13.54 12.34
C SER A 70 10.76 -13.68 11.96
N ALA A 71 10.17 -14.87 12.05
CA ALA A 71 8.73 -15.07 11.81
C ALA A 71 7.87 -14.12 12.67
N THR A 72 8.29 -13.90 13.92
CA THR A 72 7.64 -13.02 14.90
C THR A 72 8.04 -11.54 14.80
N SER A 73 8.89 -11.14 13.85
CA SER A 73 9.30 -9.72 13.72
C SER A 73 8.10 -8.80 13.44
N PRO A 74 8.09 -7.55 13.96
CA PRO A 74 7.09 -6.55 13.64
C PRO A 74 6.84 -6.35 12.14
N ILE A 75 5.58 -6.06 11.79
CA ILE A 75 5.16 -5.75 10.41
C ILE A 75 4.56 -4.33 10.30
N MET A 76 4.46 -3.88 9.06
CA MET A 76 3.69 -2.72 8.60
C MET A 76 3.10 -3.09 7.24
N ILE A 77 1.94 -2.53 6.90
CA ILE A 77 1.27 -2.76 5.62
C ILE A 77 1.15 -1.42 4.88
N ARG A 78 1.36 -1.44 3.57
CA ARG A 78 0.99 -0.34 2.67
C ARG A 78 -0.05 -0.83 1.67
N ILE A 79 -0.99 0.02 1.32
CA ILE A 79 -2.05 -0.24 0.34
C ILE A 79 -2.02 0.89 -0.68
N PHE A 80 -2.01 0.53 -1.96
CA PHE A 80 -2.07 1.45 -3.09
C PHE A 80 -3.29 1.10 -3.95
N LYS A 81 -4.18 2.07 -4.15
CA LYS A 81 -5.42 1.88 -4.89
C LYS A 81 -5.21 1.79 -6.41
N GLU A 82 -4.50 2.75 -7.01
CA GLU A 82 -4.25 2.76 -8.46
C GLU A 82 -3.51 1.49 -8.90
N GLU A 83 -2.41 1.16 -8.22
CA GLU A 83 -1.68 -0.09 -8.46
C GLU A 83 -2.39 -1.35 -7.90
N SER A 84 -3.56 -1.21 -7.26
CA SER A 84 -4.35 -2.29 -6.63
C SER A 84 -3.49 -3.32 -5.88
N THR A 85 -2.56 -2.82 -5.06
CA THR A 85 -1.49 -3.62 -4.43
C THR A 85 -1.45 -3.39 -2.93
N LEU A 86 -1.31 -4.47 -2.16
CA LEU A 86 -1.00 -4.47 -0.73
C LEU A 86 0.43 -4.98 -0.52
N GLU A 87 1.32 -4.13 -0.02
CA GLU A 87 2.68 -4.50 0.39
C GLU A 87 2.69 -4.89 1.88
N VAL A 88 3.32 -6.01 2.23
CA VAL A 88 3.70 -6.29 3.63
C VAL A 88 5.18 -6.03 3.82
N TRP A 89 5.49 -5.06 4.67
CA TRP A 89 6.84 -4.74 5.12
C TRP A 89 7.09 -5.39 6.48
N LYS A 90 8.26 -5.99 6.67
CA LYS A 90 8.62 -6.67 7.93
C LYS A 90 9.99 -6.24 8.42
N GLN A 91 10.14 -6.16 9.73
CA GLN A 91 11.39 -5.75 10.36
C GLN A 91 12.45 -6.86 10.23
N THR A 92 13.58 -6.53 9.60
CA THR A 92 14.78 -7.39 9.55
C THR A 92 15.56 -7.29 10.86
N ARG A 93 16.52 -8.20 11.10
CA ARG A 93 17.36 -8.19 12.32
C ARG A 93 18.19 -6.91 12.55
N SER A 94 18.32 -6.02 11.56
CA SER A 94 18.95 -4.70 11.72
C SER A 94 18.04 -3.65 12.35
N GLY A 95 16.77 -3.99 12.65
CA GLY A 95 15.74 -3.06 13.11
C GLY A 95 15.09 -2.25 11.98
N LYS A 96 15.58 -2.36 10.73
CA LYS A 96 14.98 -1.72 9.54
C LYS A 96 13.99 -2.63 8.83
N TYR A 97 12.94 -2.02 8.32
CA TYR A 97 11.90 -2.69 7.55
C TYR A 97 12.34 -2.87 6.10
N LYS A 98 12.00 -4.03 5.53
CA LYS A 98 12.07 -4.29 4.09
C LYS A 98 10.74 -4.87 3.63
N LEU A 99 10.43 -4.65 2.36
CA LEU A 99 9.36 -5.34 1.67
C LEU A 99 9.60 -6.85 1.77
N LEU A 100 8.59 -7.60 2.24
CA LEU A 100 8.61 -9.05 2.31
C LEU A 100 7.82 -9.65 1.14
N GLU A 101 6.64 -9.11 0.86
CA GLU A 101 5.75 -9.59 -0.19
C GLU A 101 4.82 -8.48 -0.70
N GLU A 102 4.50 -8.54 -1.99
CA GLU A 102 3.42 -7.75 -2.61
C GLU A 102 2.25 -8.67 -2.95
N PHE A 103 1.03 -8.24 -2.63
CA PHE A 103 -0.20 -8.98 -2.86
C PHE A 103 -1.16 -8.14 -3.71
N GLU A 104 -1.66 -8.71 -4.81
CA GLU A 104 -2.71 -8.11 -5.63
C GLU A 104 -4.03 -8.00 -4.83
N ILE A 105 -4.70 -6.86 -4.89
CA ILE A 105 -6.00 -6.62 -4.28
C ILE A 105 -7.05 -6.88 -5.37
N CYS A 106 -7.80 -7.98 -5.27
CA CYS A 106 -8.88 -8.33 -6.20
C CYS A 106 -9.78 -7.13 -6.53
N LYS A 107 -10.28 -6.45 -5.49
CA LYS A 107 -11.18 -5.30 -5.60
C LYS A 107 -11.04 -4.40 -4.38
N TRP A 108 -11.06 -3.10 -4.60
CA TRP A 108 -11.42 -2.08 -3.61
C TRP A 108 -12.61 -1.28 -4.15
N SER A 109 -13.14 -0.33 -3.37
CA SER A 109 -14.41 0.34 -3.70
C SER A 109 -14.33 1.86 -3.65
N GLY A 110 -15.13 2.53 -4.48
CA GLY A 110 -15.05 3.98 -4.73
C GLY A 110 -13.90 4.32 -5.68
N ASP A 111 -13.38 5.54 -5.56
CA ASP A 111 -12.36 6.11 -6.44
C ASP A 111 -11.07 6.46 -5.68
N LEU A 112 -10.10 7.10 -6.35
CA LEU A 112 -8.95 7.71 -5.69
C LEU A 112 -9.43 8.92 -4.88
N GLY A 113 -9.24 8.86 -3.56
CA GLY A 113 -9.77 9.82 -2.60
C GLY A 113 -10.11 9.22 -1.23
N PRO A 114 -10.18 10.05 -0.18
CA PRO A 114 -10.55 9.58 1.15
C PRO A 114 -12.04 9.24 1.23
N LYS A 115 -12.38 8.31 2.13
CA LYS A 115 -13.76 8.08 2.58
C LYS A 115 -14.28 9.31 3.35
N PHE A 116 -15.58 9.58 3.29
CA PHE A 116 -16.20 10.70 4.01
C PHE A 116 -17.36 10.30 4.91
N LYS A 117 -18.25 9.38 4.48
CA LYS A 117 -19.49 9.08 5.19
C LYS A 117 -19.84 7.59 5.20
N GLU A 118 -20.69 7.18 6.14
CA GLU A 118 -21.24 5.83 6.11
C GLU A 118 -22.03 5.59 4.80
N GLY A 119 -21.90 4.39 4.24
CA GLY A 119 -22.61 4.00 3.01
C GLY A 119 -22.11 4.61 1.68
N ASP A 120 -21.12 5.52 1.66
CA ASP A 120 -20.55 6.09 0.41
C ASP A 120 -19.84 5.07 -0.50
N ARG A 121 -19.65 3.84 -0.04
CA ARG A 121 -18.91 2.75 -0.70
C ARG A 121 -17.42 3.05 -0.96
N GLN A 122 -16.88 4.14 -0.41
CA GLN A 122 -15.49 4.54 -0.59
C GLN A 122 -14.56 3.78 0.37
N ALA A 123 -13.49 3.18 -0.16
CA ALA A 123 -12.38 2.64 0.63
C ALA A 123 -11.48 3.80 1.11
N PRO A 124 -11.04 3.81 2.39
CA PRO A 124 -10.38 4.96 2.99
C PRO A 124 -8.89 5.07 2.63
N GLU A 125 -8.38 6.30 2.71
CA GLU A 125 -6.96 6.67 2.61
C GLU A 125 -6.51 7.33 3.91
N GLY A 126 -5.23 7.23 4.26
CA GLY A 126 -4.69 7.70 5.53
C GLY A 126 -3.87 6.63 6.25
N PHE A 127 -3.67 6.85 7.55
CA PHE A 127 -2.84 5.99 8.39
C PHE A 127 -3.66 5.37 9.52
N TYR A 128 -3.50 4.07 9.73
CA TYR A 128 -4.35 3.26 10.60
C TYR A 128 -3.49 2.36 11.49
N GLU A 129 -3.89 2.16 12.75
CA GLU A 129 -3.15 1.34 13.73
C GLU A 129 -4.00 0.14 14.14
N ILE A 130 -3.63 -1.04 13.63
CA ILE A 130 -4.41 -2.27 13.76
C ILE A 130 -3.90 -3.01 14.98
N THR A 131 -4.79 -3.25 15.95
CA THR A 131 -4.52 -3.97 17.20
C THR A 131 -5.03 -5.42 17.13
N PRO A 132 -4.62 -6.32 18.04
CA PRO A 132 -5.16 -7.69 18.09
C PRO A 132 -6.70 -7.75 18.15
N ALA A 133 -7.36 -6.76 18.76
CA ALA A 133 -8.82 -6.69 18.87
C ALA A 133 -9.53 -6.29 17.56
N LEU A 134 -8.79 -5.86 16.53
CA LEU A 134 -9.31 -5.57 15.20
C LEU A 134 -9.13 -6.75 14.21
N MET A 135 -8.48 -7.84 14.65
CA MET A 135 -8.38 -9.08 13.88
C MET A 135 -9.68 -9.90 13.99
N ASN A 136 -10.20 -10.38 12.86
CA ASN A 136 -11.40 -11.21 12.82
C ASN A 136 -11.09 -12.63 12.29
N PRO A 137 -10.85 -13.61 13.18
CA PRO A 137 -10.64 -15.02 12.79
C PRO A 137 -11.92 -15.69 12.26
N ASN A 138 -13.09 -15.15 12.61
CA ASN A 138 -14.40 -15.71 12.32
C ASN A 138 -15.11 -14.91 11.22
N SER A 139 -14.34 -14.35 10.28
CA SER A 139 -14.87 -13.62 9.13
C SER A 139 -15.71 -14.53 8.23
N ASN A 140 -16.84 -13.99 7.75
CA ASN A 140 -17.65 -14.57 6.67
C ASN A 140 -16.91 -14.55 5.32
N TYR A 141 -15.86 -13.74 5.20
CA TYR A 141 -15.00 -13.61 4.02
C TYR A 141 -13.63 -14.26 4.29
N HIS A 142 -13.66 -15.56 4.60
CA HIS A 142 -12.51 -16.37 5.06
C HIS A 142 -11.82 -15.85 6.33
N LEU A 143 -10.98 -14.83 6.23
CA LEU A 143 -10.30 -14.15 7.33
C LEU A 143 -10.34 -12.63 7.07
N ALA A 144 -10.29 -11.82 8.12
CA ALA A 144 -10.28 -10.36 7.95
C ALA A 144 -9.54 -9.65 9.08
N PHE A 145 -9.17 -8.39 8.85
CA PHE A 145 -8.96 -7.42 9.92
C PHE A 145 -9.56 -6.06 9.56
N ASN A 146 -10.02 -5.33 10.57
CA ASN A 146 -10.62 -4.01 10.45
C ASN A 146 -9.54 -2.93 10.55
N LEU A 147 -9.58 -1.92 9.68
CA LEU A 147 -8.64 -0.79 9.68
C LEU A 147 -8.84 0.15 10.88
N GLY A 148 -9.94 0.04 11.62
CA GLY A 148 -10.22 0.96 12.74
C GLY A 148 -10.57 2.39 12.28
N TYR A 149 -10.96 2.55 11.01
CA TYR A 149 -11.58 3.77 10.50
C TYR A 149 -12.91 4.03 11.23
N PRO A 150 -13.29 5.29 11.53
CA PRO A 150 -12.55 6.53 11.26
C PRO A 150 -11.42 6.74 12.28
N ASN A 151 -10.22 7.08 11.81
CA ASN A 151 -9.07 7.34 12.70
C ASN A 151 -9.17 8.72 13.39
N ALA A 152 -8.12 9.17 14.08
CA ALA A 152 -8.12 10.46 14.77
C ALA A 152 -8.23 11.68 13.82
N TYR A 153 -7.66 11.61 12.62
CA TYR A 153 -7.76 12.61 11.56
C TYR A 153 -9.17 12.63 10.96
N ASP A 154 -9.73 11.45 10.68
CA ASP A 154 -11.06 11.31 10.09
C ASP A 154 -12.15 11.87 11.01
N ARG A 155 -12.10 11.52 12.30
CA ARG A 155 -13.04 12.02 13.32
C ARG A 155 -12.92 13.54 13.51
N ALA A 156 -11.73 14.12 13.38
CA ALA A 156 -11.54 15.58 13.44
C ALA A 156 -12.15 16.33 12.23
N HIS A 157 -12.34 15.63 11.11
CA HIS A 157 -13.09 16.09 9.94
C HIS A 157 -14.60 15.78 9.99
N GLY A 158 -15.09 15.15 11.07
CA GLY A 158 -16.49 14.72 11.17
C GLY A 158 -16.85 13.56 10.24
N ARG A 159 -15.85 12.84 9.69
CA ARG A 159 -16.09 11.72 8.78
C ARG A 159 -16.72 10.54 9.52
N THR A 160 -17.64 9.84 8.83
CA THR A 160 -18.34 8.67 9.36
C THR A 160 -18.11 7.43 8.49
N GLY A 161 -18.49 6.27 9.02
CA GLY A 161 -18.27 4.95 8.41
C GLY A 161 -17.76 3.91 9.41
N SER A 162 -17.91 2.64 9.09
CA SER A 162 -17.54 1.53 9.97
C SER A 162 -17.26 0.24 9.19
N HIS A 163 -16.57 -0.72 9.80
CA HIS A 163 -16.26 -2.04 9.23
C HIS A 163 -15.44 -2.02 7.90
N LEU A 164 -14.57 -1.02 7.72
CA LEU A 164 -13.60 -0.97 6.62
C LEU A 164 -12.51 -2.05 6.86
N MET A 165 -12.54 -3.14 6.10
CA MET A 165 -11.68 -4.31 6.32
C MET A 165 -10.71 -4.59 5.17
N VAL A 166 -9.64 -5.31 5.48
CA VAL A 166 -8.91 -6.16 4.53
C VAL A 166 -9.40 -7.60 4.74
N HIS A 167 -9.87 -8.28 3.68
CA HIS A 167 -10.49 -9.61 3.81
C HIS A 167 -10.39 -10.47 2.54
N GLY A 168 -10.69 -11.77 2.66
CA GLY A 168 -10.69 -12.74 1.55
C GLY A 168 -11.92 -12.64 0.63
N ALA A 169 -12.27 -13.73 -0.04
CA ALA A 169 -13.45 -13.89 -0.89
C ALA A 169 -13.61 -12.89 -2.07
N CYS A 170 -12.54 -12.16 -2.44
CA CYS A 170 -12.38 -11.45 -3.72
C CYS A 170 -13.54 -10.51 -4.16
N SER A 171 -14.33 -10.02 -3.20
CA SER A 171 -15.59 -9.28 -3.45
C SER A 171 -15.77 -8.13 -2.46
N SER A 172 -15.56 -6.88 -2.90
CA SER A 172 -15.55 -5.70 -2.03
C SER A 172 -16.88 -4.93 -2.02
N ARG A 173 -17.31 -4.47 -0.83
CA ARG A 173 -18.27 -3.38 -0.66
C ARG A 173 -17.73 -2.40 0.39
N GLY A 174 -16.91 -1.44 -0.04
CA GLY A 174 -16.22 -0.48 0.85
C GLY A 174 -14.94 -1.02 1.49
N CYS A 175 -14.49 -2.22 1.13
CA CYS A 175 -13.34 -2.91 1.74
C CYS A 175 -12.23 -3.17 0.72
N TYR A 176 -11.06 -3.59 1.19
CA TYR A 176 -9.97 -4.13 0.36
C TYR A 176 -10.09 -5.66 0.33
N ALA A 177 -10.63 -6.20 -0.76
CA ALA A 177 -10.87 -7.63 -0.92
C ALA A 177 -9.73 -8.32 -1.68
N MET A 178 -9.40 -9.53 -1.26
CA MET A 178 -8.24 -10.32 -1.70
C MET A 178 -8.65 -11.78 -1.93
N THR A 179 -7.75 -12.64 -2.42
CA THR A 179 -7.99 -14.09 -2.39
C THR A 179 -7.81 -14.65 -0.97
N ASP A 180 -8.38 -15.82 -0.71
CA ASP A 180 -8.31 -16.46 0.61
C ASP A 180 -6.87 -16.85 0.96
N GLU A 181 -6.06 -17.28 -0.01
CA GLU A 181 -4.65 -17.63 0.16
C GLU A 181 -3.80 -16.41 0.54
N GLN A 182 -4.00 -15.28 -0.14
CA GLN A 182 -3.29 -14.03 0.16
C GLN A 182 -3.62 -13.56 1.57
N VAL A 183 -4.92 -13.49 1.91
CA VAL A 183 -5.34 -13.00 3.23
C VAL A 183 -5.02 -13.99 4.35
N GLN A 184 -4.94 -15.29 4.07
CA GLN A 184 -4.44 -16.30 5.00
C GLN A 184 -2.99 -16.03 5.40
N ASP A 185 -2.14 -15.66 4.45
CA ASP A 185 -0.74 -15.29 4.69
C ASP A 185 -0.61 -13.94 5.41
N ILE A 186 -1.34 -12.91 4.99
CA ILE A 186 -1.34 -11.59 5.64
C ILE A 186 -1.84 -11.68 7.09
N TYR A 187 -2.94 -12.41 7.34
CA TYR A 187 -3.48 -12.63 8.67
C TYR A 187 -2.49 -13.39 9.57
N ALA A 188 -1.79 -14.39 9.02
CA ALA A 188 -0.77 -15.13 9.75
C ALA A 188 0.46 -14.26 10.08
N LEU A 189 0.92 -13.39 9.16
CA LEU A 189 2.01 -12.43 9.39
C LEU A 189 1.66 -11.44 10.52
N ALA A 190 0.43 -10.91 10.52
CA ALA A 190 -0.09 -10.01 11.55
C ALA A 190 -0.24 -10.70 12.92
N ARG A 191 -0.85 -11.88 12.95
CA ARG A 191 -0.98 -12.71 14.15
C ARG A 191 0.38 -13.01 14.79
N ASP A 192 1.36 -13.40 13.97
CA ASP A 192 2.65 -13.84 14.49
C ASP A 192 3.57 -12.66 14.87
N SER A 193 3.36 -11.45 14.31
CA SER A 193 4.01 -10.23 14.84
C SER A 193 3.45 -9.81 16.21
N PHE A 194 2.13 -9.97 16.43
CA PHE A 194 1.53 -9.80 17.76
C PHE A 194 2.06 -10.82 18.78
N LYS A 195 2.25 -12.09 18.39
CA LYS A 195 2.96 -13.09 19.23
C LYS A 195 4.41 -12.69 19.52
N GLY A 196 5.03 -11.88 18.66
CA GLY A 196 6.35 -11.26 18.87
C GLY A 196 6.36 -10.03 19.79
N GLY A 197 5.22 -9.63 20.36
CA GLY A 197 5.12 -8.47 21.24
C GLY A 197 4.84 -7.14 20.54
N GLN A 198 4.59 -7.12 19.22
CA GLN A 198 4.03 -5.95 18.57
C GLN A 198 2.64 -5.64 19.16
N ARG A 199 2.38 -4.37 19.52
CA ARG A 199 1.10 -3.96 20.15
C ARG A 199 0.04 -3.50 19.14
N SER A 200 0.49 -2.85 18.08
CA SER A 200 -0.26 -2.55 16.87
C SER A 200 0.68 -2.63 15.66
N PHE A 201 0.13 -2.92 14.47
CA PHE A 201 0.82 -2.67 13.21
C PHE A 201 0.13 -1.57 12.43
N GLN A 202 0.94 -0.75 11.76
CA GLN A 202 0.44 0.35 10.95
C GLN A 202 -0.01 -0.16 9.58
N VAL A 203 -1.15 0.33 9.10
CA VAL A 203 -1.58 0.23 7.70
C VAL A 203 -1.59 1.63 7.11
N GLN A 204 -0.83 1.85 6.04
CA GLN A 204 -0.81 3.11 5.30
C GLN A 204 -1.59 2.93 3.99
N ALA A 205 -2.73 3.58 3.83
CA ALA A 205 -3.55 3.51 2.62
C ALA A 205 -3.39 4.78 1.78
N PHE A 206 -2.89 4.63 0.56
CA PHE A 206 -2.55 5.71 -0.37
C PHE A 206 -3.35 5.58 -1.68
N PRO A 207 -3.60 6.70 -2.40
CA PRO A 207 -4.23 6.65 -3.72
C PRO A 207 -3.36 5.88 -4.73
N PHE A 208 -2.04 6.09 -4.69
CA PHE A 208 -1.06 5.51 -5.61
C PHE A 208 0.32 5.50 -4.93
N ARG A 209 1.34 4.83 -5.50
CA ARG A 209 2.72 4.96 -5.00
C ARG A 209 3.16 6.43 -5.12
N MET A 210 3.53 7.08 -4.00
CA MET A 210 3.63 8.55 -3.85
C MET A 210 4.88 9.19 -4.51
N THR A 211 5.15 8.78 -5.75
CA THR A 211 6.20 9.28 -6.64
C THR A 211 5.83 10.66 -7.21
N PRO A 212 6.82 11.50 -7.57
CA PRO A 212 6.52 12.78 -8.23
C PRO A 212 5.88 12.59 -9.62
N GLU A 213 6.11 11.46 -10.30
CA GLU A 213 5.37 11.06 -11.51
C GLU A 213 3.86 10.91 -11.26
N ASN A 214 3.46 10.08 -10.30
CA ASN A 214 2.05 9.85 -10.01
C ASN A 214 1.42 11.14 -9.45
N MET A 215 2.07 11.81 -8.50
CA MET A 215 1.60 13.12 -8.00
C MET A 215 1.34 14.13 -9.13
N ALA A 216 2.22 14.20 -10.16
CA ALA A 216 2.04 15.09 -11.29
C ALA A 216 0.93 14.63 -12.26
N ARG A 217 0.66 13.32 -12.38
CA ARG A 217 -0.46 12.80 -13.19
C ARG A 217 -1.82 13.23 -12.63
N HIS A 218 -1.94 13.31 -11.30
CA HIS A 218 -3.19 13.69 -10.61
C HIS A 218 -3.12 15.11 -10.00
N ARG A 219 -2.32 16.00 -10.61
CA ARG A 219 -2.11 17.39 -10.16
C ARG A 219 -3.39 18.22 -10.07
N ASP A 220 -4.41 17.86 -10.84
CA ASP A 220 -5.68 18.59 -10.95
C ASP A 220 -6.78 18.02 -10.03
N SER A 221 -6.47 17.03 -9.19
CA SER A 221 -7.42 16.46 -8.24
C SER A 221 -7.71 17.40 -7.07
N GLU A 222 -8.99 17.52 -6.70
CA GLU A 222 -9.45 18.18 -5.47
C GLU A 222 -8.81 17.61 -4.18
N HIS A 223 -8.27 16.39 -4.23
CA HIS A 223 -7.64 15.73 -3.09
C HIS A 223 -6.12 15.97 -2.98
N LEU A 224 -5.51 16.75 -3.89
CA LEU A 224 -4.06 16.95 -3.95
C LEU A 224 -3.45 17.42 -2.62
N GLU A 225 -4.08 18.34 -1.89
CA GLU A 225 -3.55 18.84 -0.60
C GLU A 225 -3.59 17.77 0.50
N PHE A 226 -4.62 16.91 0.50
CA PHE A 226 -4.66 15.73 1.38
C PHE A 226 -3.56 14.73 1.00
N TRP A 227 -3.34 14.49 -0.29
CA TRP A 227 -2.29 13.61 -0.78
C TRP A 227 -0.87 14.15 -0.53
N LYS A 228 -0.63 15.46 -0.59
CA LYS A 228 0.62 16.10 -0.14
C LYS A 228 0.87 15.84 1.35
N MET A 229 -0.18 15.84 2.17
CA MET A 229 -0.08 15.49 3.59
C MET A 229 0.26 14.00 3.79
N LEU A 230 -0.40 13.09 3.05
CA LEU A 230 -0.05 11.66 3.06
C LEU A 230 1.37 11.40 2.57
N LYS A 231 1.83 12.12 1.54
CA LYS A 231 3.19 12.03 1.00
C LYS A 231 4.25 12.37 2.05
N THR A 232 3.95 13.23 3.02
CA THR A 232 4.90 13.51 4.12
C THR A 232 5.14 12.27 4.97
N GLY A 233 4.08 11.56 5.40
CA GLY A 233 4.21 10.29 6.13
C GLY A 233 4.82 9.16 5.29
N TYR A 234 4.56 9.14 3.98
CA TYR A 234 5.24 8.26 3.04
C TYR A 234 6.75 8.53 3.03
N ASP A 235 7.15 9.78 2.78
CA ASP A 235 8.55 10.20 2.67
C ASP A 235 9.35 10.01 3.97
N HIS A 236 8.70 10.15 5.14
CA HIS A 236 9.28 9.77 6.44
C HIS A 236 9.70 8.29 6.48
N PHE A 237 8.84 7.37 6.00
CA PHE A 237 9.21 5.95 5.91
C PHE A 237 10.34 5.72 4.90
N GLU A 238 10.29 6.35 3.72
CA GLU A 238 11.32 6.17 2.68
C GLU A 238 12.73 6.51 3.17
N VAL A 239 12.88 7.59 3.96
CA VAL A 239 14.21 8.03 4.46
C VAL A 239 14.63 7.37 5.76
N THR A 240 13.71 6.76 6.52
CA THR A 240 14.03 6.10 7.80
C THR A 240 14.03 4.57 7.75
N GLN A 241 13.31 3.96 6.80
CA GLN A 241 13.03 2.52 6.73
C GLN A 241 12.40 1.96 8.03
N THR A 242 11.55 2.75 8.67
CA THR A 242 10.81 2.45 9.89
C THR A 242 9.45 3.14 9.86
N PRO A 243 8.35 2.53 10.35
CA PRO A 243 7.06 3.20 10.47
C PRO A 243 7.19 4.50 11.26
N PRO A 244 6.72 5.65 10.73
CA PRO A 244 6.75 6.90 11.47
C PRO A 244 5.78 6.83 12.65
N ALA A 245 6.13 7.52 13.74
CA ALA A 245 5.19 7.81 14.81
C ALA A 245 4.17 8.86 14.32
N ILE A 246 2.87 8.59 14.47
CA ILE A 246 1.81 9.41 13.88
C ILE A 246 0.98 10.08 14.96
N ALA A 247 0.84 11.41 14.83
CA ALA A 247 -0.01 12.25 15.64
C ALA A 247 -0.97 13.05 14.75
N VAL A 248 -1.96 13.69 15.37
CA VAL A 248 -2.89 14.61 14.69
C VAL A 248 -3.12 15.84 15.55
N CYS A 249 -3.02 17.02 14.97
CA CYS A 249 -3.44 18.31 15.53
C CYS A 249 -3.77 19.28 14.39
N GLU A 250 -4.56 20.31 14.65
CA GLU A 250 -5.07 21.27 13.63
C GLU A 250 -5.75 20.59 12.41
N LYS A 251 -6.35 19.41 12.64
CA LYS A 251 -6.87 18.52 11.60
C LYS A 251 -5.83 18.10 10.55
N LYS A 252 -4.55 18.04 10.91
CA LYS A 252 -3.43 17.62 10.06
C LYS A 252 -2.67 16.45 10.70
N TYR A 253 -2.16 15.54 9.89
CA TYR A 253 -1.19 14.54 10.35
C TYR A 253 0.14 15.21 10.70
N VAL A 254 0.80 14.72 11.74
CA VAL A 254 2.15 15.10 12.15
C VAL A 254 2.97 13.83 12.38
N PHE A 255 4.21 13.79 11.88
CA PHE A 255 5.04 12.59 11.80
C PHE A 255 6.35 12.75 12.58
N ASP A 256 6.74 11.71 13.35
CA ASP A 256 7.96 11.64 14.17
C ASP A 256 8.19 12.84 15.11
N ALA A 257 7.10 13.45 15.56
CA ALA A 257 7.10 14.60 16.45
C ALA A 257 6.97 14.19 17.93
N THR A 258 7.84 14.74 18.77
CA THR A 258 7.77 14.65 20.23
C THR A 258 7.39 16.02 20.79
N THR A 259 6.41 16.10 21.68
CA THR A 259 6.05 17.35 22.36
C THR A 259 7.19 17.85 23.25
N LEU A 260 7.35 19.17 23.34
CA LEU A 260 8.36 19.80 24.21
C LEU A 260 7.90 19.86 25.67
N VAL A 261 6.59 20.01 25.89
CA VAL A 261 5.97 20.01 27.22
C VAL A 261 5.56 18.59 27.59
N GLN A 262 6.13 18.06 28.69
CA GLN A 262 5.78 16.74 29.20
C GLN A 262 4.29 16.64 29.56
N GLY A 263 3.68 15.48 29.32
CA GLY A 263 2.28 15.22 29.64
C GLY A 263 1.25 15.87 28.72
N VAL A 264 1.64 16.78 27.81
CA VAL A 264 0.73 17.39 26.82
C VAL A 264 0.60 16.47 25.59
N PRO A 265 -0.59 15.93 25.29
CA PRO A 265 -0.80 15.09 24.12
C PRO A 265 -1.20 15.92 22.89
N PHE A 266 -0.91 15.41 21.70
CA PHE A 266 -1.52 15.90 20.47
C PHE A 266 -3.04 15.65 20.50
N ARG A 267 -3.84 16.68 20.17
CA ARG A 267 -5.30 16.62 20.12
C ARG A 267 -5.77 17.01 18.71
N ALA A 268 -6.41 16.07 18.02
CA ALA A 268 -6.67 16.15 16.58
C ALA A 268 -7.37 17.44 16.09
N SER A 269 -8.32 17.97 16.86
CA SER A 269 -9.08 19.18 16.52
C SER A 269 -8.58 20.47 17.16
N ALA A 270 -7.51 20.44 17.98
CA ALA A 270 -6.96 21.61 18.67
C ALA A 270 -5.66 22.10 18.00
N LYS A 271 -5.18 23.29 18.39
CA LYS A 271 -3.86 23.80 17.98
C LYS A 271 -2.77 22.76 18.27
N CYS A 272 -1.76 22.66 17.40
CA CYS A 272 -0.60 21.82 17.69
C CYS A 272 0.15 22.36 18.94
N PRO A 273 0.48 21.51 19.91
CA PRO A 273 1.40 21.87 21.00
C PRO A 273 2.82 22.04 20.42
N ASP A 274 3.69 22.77 21.10
CA ASP A 274 5.08 22.91 20.65
C ASP A 274 5.77 21.55 20.63
N PHE A 275 6.31 21.18 19.47
CA PHE A 275 6.92 19.87 19.22
C PHE A 275 8.25 19.99 18.48
N ARG A 276 9.06 18.94 18.58
CA ARG A 276 10.30 18.75 17.81
C ARG A 276 10.24 17.46 17.00
N ILE A 277 10.73 17.53 15.77
CA ILE A 277 11.08 16.36 14.95
C ILE A 277 12.61 16.22 15.03
N SER A 278 13.15 14.99 14.96
CA SER A 278 14.60 14.77 14.93
C SER A 278 15.24 15.53 13.76
N PRO A 279 16.27 16.39 13.97
CA PRO A 279 16.88 17.18 12.90
C PRO A 279 17.39 16.34 11.71
N ARG A 280 17.85 15.11 12.00
CA ARG A 280 18.28 14.15 10.95
C ARG A 280 17.10 13.70 10.07
N ILE A 281 15.93 13.45 10.66
CA ILE A 281 14.72 13.06 9.91
C ILE A 281 14.20 14.28 9.15
N ALA A 282 14.01 15.41 9.82
CA ALA A 282 13.51 16.64 9.19
C ALA A 282 14.37 17.09 7.99
N SER A 283 15.70 17.03 8.11
CA SER A 283 16.62 17.35 7.01
C SER A 283 16.53 16.34 5.85
N ALA A 284 16.47 15.04 6.14
CA ALA A 284 16.34 14.00 5.11
C ALA A 284 15.01 14.07 4.37
N VAL A 285 13.90 14.26 5.08
CA VAL A 285 12.55 14.44 4.52
C VAL A 285 12.51 15.72 3.68
N SER A 286 12.99 16.86 4.19
CA SER A 286 13.04 18.12 3.45
C SER A 286 13.89 18.02 2.17
N ALA A 287 15.02 17.32 2.22
CA ALA A 287 15.86 17.08 1.05
C ALA A 287 15.16 16.20 -0.01
N LYS A 288 14.45 15.14 0.41
CA LYS A 288 13.63 14.31 -0.49
C LYS A 288 12.47 15.11 -1.09
N GLN A 289 11.71 15.81 -0.26
CA GLN A 289 10.55 16.62 -0.67
C GLN A 289 10.96 17.72 -1.65
N ARG A 290 12.08 18.41 -1.44
CA ARG A 290 12.59 19.41 -2.40
C ARG A 290 12.85 18.78 -3.77
N LYS A 291 13.59 17.67 -3.83
CA LYS A 291 13.89 16.95 -5.08
C LYS A 291 12.63 16.42 -5.77
N ASP A 292 11.69 15.87 -5.01
CA ASP A 292 10.42 15.37 -5.54
C ASP A 292 9.55 16.53 -6.04
N ASN A 293 9.52 17.68 -5.35
CA ASN A 293 8.78 18.87 -5.75
C ASN A 293 9.36 19.52 -7.02
N GLU A 294 10.69 19.64 -7.13
CA GLU A 294 11.38 20.09 -8.35
C GLU A 294 10.97 19.23 -9.55
N LYS A 295 10.94 17.91 -9.37
CA LYS A 295 10.53 16.96 -10.41
C LYS A 295 9.02 17.01 -10.70
N PHE A 296 8.17 17.15 -9.69
CA PHE A 296 6.73 17.35 -9.84
C PHE A 296 6.43 18.58 -10.70
N GLN A 297 7.02 19.74 -10.39
CA GLN A 297 6.82 20.97 -11.16
C GLN A 297 7.29 20.83 -12.62
N GLN A 298 8.43 20.17 -12.84
CA GLN A 298 8.91 19.86 -14.19
C GLN A 298 8.01 18.88 -14.97
N LEU A 299 7.22 18.04 -14.30
CA LEU A 299 6.32 17.08 -14.95
C LEU A 299 4.94 17.69 -15.19
N ALA A 300 4.40 18.43 -14.22
CA ALA A 300 3.18 19.22 -14.36
C ALA A 300 3.25 20.12 -15.60
N ALA A 301 4.27 20.99 -15.68
CA ALA A 301 4.46 21.89 -16.82
C ALA A 301 4.63 21.17 -18.18
N ARG A 302 5.09 19.91 -18.20
CA ARG A 302 5.15 19.09 -19.42
C ARG A 302 3.78 18.53 -19.81
N PHE A 303 2.95 18.16 -18.83
CA PHE A 303 1.57 17.72 -19.06
C PHE A 303 0.69 18.91 -19.47
N ASP A 304 0.77 20.05 -18.79
CA ASP A 304 0.08 21.31 -19.12
C ASP A 304 0.35 21.69 -20.58
N ALA A 305 1.64 21.80 -20.95
CA ALA A 305 2.04 22.12 -22.30
C ALA A 305 1.66 21.04 -23.34
N ARG A 306 1.46 19.78 -22.93
CA ARG A 306 0.95 18.72 -23.83
C ARG A 306 -0.53 18.89 -24.08
N GLU A 307 -1.31 19.13 -23.04
CA GLU A 307 -2.75 19.38 -23.13
C GLU A 307 -3.06 20.66 -23.90
N GLU A 308 -2.30 21.74 -23.70
CA GLU A 308 -2.40 22.94 -24.54
C GLU A 308 -2.13 22.66 -26.02
N ARG A 309 -1.09 21.85 -26.34
CA ARG A 309 -0.80 21.49 -27.73
C ARG A 309 -1.91 20.64 -28.34
N GLN A 310 -2.51 19.76 -27.55
CA GLN A 310 -3.66 18.95 -27.97
C GLN A 310 -4.91 19.83 -28.21
N LYS A 311 -5.32 20.66 -27.23
CA LYS A 311 -6.45 21.59 -27.36
C LYS A 311 -6.30 22.51 -28.59
N ARG A 312 -5.11 23.11 -28.76
CA ARG A 312 -4.79 23.97 -29.92
C ARG A 312 -4.79 23.20 -31.26
N TRP A 313 -4.49 21.90 -31.26
CA TRP A 313 -4.60 21.04 -32.45
C TRP A 313 -6.05 20.68 -32.76
N GLU A 314 -6.86 20.37 -31.75
CA GLU A 314 -8.29 20.08 -31.85
C GLU A 314 -9.07 21.32 -32.33
N GLU A 315 -8.84 22.49 -31.73
CA GLU A 315 -9.37 23.79 -32.18
C GLU A 315 -9.03 24.10 -33.65
N ARG A 316 -7.77 23.86 -34.05
CA ARG A 316 -7.32 24.08 -35.43
C ARG A 316 -7.97 23.08 -36.39
N SER A 317 -8.09 21.82 -36.00
CA SER A 317 -8.73 20.76 -36.79
C SER A 317 -10.21 21.06 -37.00
N ASN A 318 -10.93 21.45 -35.93
CA ASN A 318 -12.33 21.81 -35.97
C ASN A 318 -12.57 23.03 -36.87
N ARG A 319 -11.73 24.08 -36.76
CA ARG A 319 -11.83 25.27 -37.63
C ARG A 319 -11.58 24.95 -39.11
N ILE A 320 -10.66 24.03 -39.41
CA ILE A 320 -10.43 23.56 -40.79
C ILE A 320 -11.65 22.78 -41.30
N ALA A 321 -12.24 21.91 -40.48
CA ALA A 321 -13.46 21.17 -40.82
C ALA A 321 -14.67 22.10 -41.02
N GLU A 322 -14.81 23.16 -40.22
CA GLU A 322 -15.84 24.19 -40.37
C GLU A 322 -15.69 24.95 -41.70
N VAL A 323 -14.49 25.44 -42.02
CA VAL A 323 -14.22 26.16 -43.28
C VAL A 323 -14.48 25.25 -44.49
N LEU A 324 -13.95 24.02 -44.49
CA LEU A 324 -14.14 23.09 -45.61
C LEU A 324 -15.60 22.61 -45.72
N GLY A 325 -16.27 22.34 -44.60
CA GLY A 325 -17.69 21.95 -44.57
C GLY A 325 -18.64 23.07 -44.99
N SER A 326 -18.28 24.32 -44.77
CA SER A 326 -19.02 25.49 -45.28
C SER A 326 -18.91 25.65 -46.82
N GLY A 327 -17.88 25.07 -47.43
CA GLY A 327 -17.58 25.18 -48.86
C GLY A 327 -18.26 24.14 -49.75
N GLN A 328 -19.16 23.30 -49.23
CA GLN A 328 -19.83 22.25 -50.02
C GLN A 328 -21.37 22.36 -50.01
N LYS A 329 -21.83 23.58 -50.27
CA LYS A 329 -23.01 23.83 -51.11
C LYS A 329 -22.54 24.59 -52.36
N ASP A 330 -23.29 24.47 -53.45
CA ASP A 330 -23.06 25.17 -54.72
C ASP A 330 -21.79 24.78 -55.50
N ALA A 331 -21.63 23.47 -55.75
CA ALA A 331 -20.72 22.96 -56.79
C ALA A 331 -21.29 21.68 -57.46
N ALA A 332 -22.26 21.86 -58.37
CA ALA A 332 -22.66 20.82 -59.31
C ALA A 332 -21.99 21.08 -60.67
N THR A 333 -21.25 20.10 -61.19
CA THR A 333 -21.10 19.77 -62.64
C THR A 333 -20.31 18.46 -62.78
N GLU A 334 -20.95 17.52 -63.49
CA GLU A 334 -20.44 16.42 -64.32
C GLU A 334 -18.95 16.00 -64.28
N THR A 335 -18.71 14.69 -64.24
CA THR A 335 -17.74 14.07 -65.17
C THR A 335 -18.11 12.63 -65.54
N ALA A 336 -17.97 12.33 -66.83
CA ALA A 336 -18.10 11.07 -67.59
C ALA A 336 -18.26 9.71 -66.87
N ALA A 337 -19.08 8.83 -67.48
CA ALA A 337 -19.26 7.43 -67.12
C ALA A 337 -18.31 6.47 -67.87
N ALA A 338 -18.16 5.25 -67.33
CA ALA A 338 -17.75 4.05 -68.06
C ALA A 338 -18.42 2.81 -67.40
N ASP A 339 -18.84 1.85 -68.23
CA ASP A 339 -19.62 0.65 -67.88
C ASP A 339 -18.83 -0.36 -67.00
N THR A 340 -19.43 -1.32 -66.28
CA THR A 340 -20.42 -2.31 -66.76
C THR A 340 -21.27 -2.93 -65.64
N ALA A 341 -22.48 -3.36 -66.01
CA ALA A 341 -23.56 -3.83 -65.13
C ALA A 341 -23.33 -5.15 -64.37
N SER A 342 -24.05 -5.32 -63.24
CA SER A 342 -24.77 -6.57 -62.89
C SER A 342 -25.83 -6.34 -61.79
N GLN A 343 -27.06 -6.78 -62.06
CA GLN A 343 -28.25 -6.88 -61.19
C GLN A 343 -29.22 -7.88 -61.88
N PRO A 344 -30.32 -8.39 -61.26
CA PRO A 344 -30.90 -8.14 -59.92
C PRO A 344 -30.89 -9.46 -59.07
N ALA A 345 -31.72 -9.76 -58.05
CA ALA A 345 -32.96 -9.17 -57.51
C ALA A 345 -33.28 -9.60 -56.05
N ALA A 346 -34.17 -8.84 -55.40
CA ALA A 346 -35.12 -9.24 -54.32
C ALA A 346 -34.54 -9.71 -52.94
N GLU A 347 -35.25 -9.66 -51.80
CA GLU A 347 -36.66 -9.31 -51.53
C GLU A 347 -36.88 -8.77 -50.08
N ALA A 348 -38.08 -8.22 -49.80
CA ALA A 348 -38.77 -7.96 -48.50
C ALA A 348 -37.99 -7.36 -47.29
N THR A 349 -38.26 -6.19 -46.69
CA THR A 349 -39.47 -5.44 -46.24
C THR A 349 -40.08 -5.77 -44.86
N SER A 350 -39.80 -4.93 -43.86
CA SER A 350 -40.76 -4.37 -42.87
C SER A 350 -40.01 -3.33 -42.00
N ALA A 351 -40.39 -2.05 -41.82
CA ALA A 351 -41.68 -1.39 -41.57
C ALA A 351 -42.12 -1.46 -40.08
N ALA A 352 -41.78 -0.43 -39.29
CA ALA A 352 -42.13 -0.33 -37.87
C ALA A 352 -42.27 1.12 -37.36
N LYS A 353 -43.53 1.59 -37.20
CA LYS A 353 -44.03 2.71 -36.35
C LYS A 353 -45.57 2.79 -36.54
N PRO A 354 -46.37 3.49 -35.70
CA PRO A 354 -45.99 4.54 -34.74
C PRO A 354 -46.36 4.31 -33.26
N ALA A 355 -46.01 5.34 -32.48
CA ALA A 355 -46.15 5.59 -31.05
C ALA A 355 -47.48 5.24 -30.35
N GLU A 356 -47.40 5.12 -29.02
CA GLU A 356 -48.35 5.80 -28.12
C GLU A 356 -47.63 6.33 -26.85
N THR A 357 -48.38 6.88 -25.89
CA THR A 357 -47.94 7.99 -25.02
C THR A 357 -48.13 7.69 -23.53
N ALA A 358 -47.16 8.07 -22.69
CA ALA A 358 -47.37 8.38 -21.27
C ALA A 358 -46.24 9.26 -20.72
N THR A 359 -46.55 10.49 -20.29
CA THR A 359 -45.66 11.37 -19.52
C THR A 359 -46.10 11.42 -18.07
N ALA A 360 -45.17 11.27 -17.12
CA ALA A 360 -45.44 11.33 -15.69
C ALA A 360 -45.19 12.74 -15.11
N ASP A 361 -45.74 12.95 -13.91
CA ASP A 361 -45.99 14.21 -13.19
C ASP A 361 -44.83 15.23 -13.08
N ALA A 362 -45.25 16.49 -12.90
CA ALA A 362 -44.38 17.61 -12.52
C ALA A 362 -44.23 17.73 -10.99
N ALA A 363 -43.15 18.37 -10.54
CA ALA A 363 -42.97 18.81 -9.16
C ALA A 363 -42.28 20.19 -9.13
N ASP A 364 -42.69 21.04 -8.18
CA ASP A 364 -42.33 22.45 -8.12
C ASP A 364 -40.87 22.77 -7.77
N ALA A 365 -40.45 23.97 -8.15
CA ALA A 365 -39.26 24.66 -7.63
C ALA A 365 -39.56 26.14 -7.39
N PRO A 366 -39.17 26.71 -6.22
CA PRO A 366 -39.12 28.16 -6.03
C PRO A 366 -37.67 28.68 -5.91
N GLU A 367 -37.26 29.37 -6.97
CA GLU A 367 -36.56 30.66 -7.08
C GLU A 367 -35.75 31.26 -5.89
N ALA A 368 -34.71 32.04 -6.23
CA ALA A 368 -33.79 32.72 -5.30
C ALA A 368 -34.04 34.23 -5.13
N GLN A 369 -33.62 34.82 -4.00
CA GLN A 369 -33.69 36.27 -3.73
C GLN A 369 -32.33 36.88 -3.33
N LYS A 370 -32.21 38.22 -3.35
CA LYS A 370 -30.93 38.97 -3.29
C LYS A 370 -30.83 39.97 -2.11
N ARG A 371 -29.73 39.87 -1.34
CA ARG A 371 -28.99 40.99 -0.67
C ARG A 371 -29.79 41.82 0.40
N PRO A 372 -29.22 42.84 1.09
CA PRO A 372 -27.83 43.37 1.15
C PRO A 372 -27.22 43.52 2.58
N GLY A 373 -25.98 44.05 2.66
CA GLY A 373 -25.33 44.56 3.89
C GLY A 373 -24.39 43.57 4.61
N ALA A 374 -23.31 43.97 5.30
CA ALA A 374 -22.69 45.30 5.47
C ALA A 374 -21.15 45.16 5.64
N ALA A 375 -20.40 46.26 5.77
CA ALA A 375 -18.92 46.28 5.71
C ALA A 375 -18.20 46.36 7.06
N VAL A 376 -16.92 45.95 7.08
CA VAL A 376 -15.86 46.46 7.98
C VAL A 376 -14.54 46.54 7.18
N GLU A 377 -13.65 47.45 7.58
CA GLU A 377 -12.45 47.93 6.87
C GLU A 377 -11.16 47.63 7.68
N THR A 378 -10.01 47.42 7.00
CA THR A 378 -8.64 47.89 7.39
C THR A 378 -7.59 47.43 6.37
N ALA A 379 -6.39 48.06 6.34
CA ALA A 379 -5.37 47.87 5.30
C ALA A 379 -3.91 47.92 5.84
N TYR A 380 -2.94 47.32 5.14
CA TYR A 380 -1.52 47.75 5.13
C TYR A 380 -0.67 47.18 3.96
N VAL A 381 0.44 47.87 3.61
CA VAL A 381 1.44 47.64 2.52
C VAL A 381 2.79 48.31 2.95
N ALA A 382 4.04 47.92 2.65
CA ALA A 382 4.68 46.95 1.73
C ALA A 382 5.63 45.97 2.52
N ASP A 383 6.48 45.05 2.03
CA ASP A 383 7.27 44.78 0.79
C ASP A 383 8.73 45.34 0.75
N GLU A 384 9.52 44.93 -0.25
CA GLU A 384 10.93 45.25 -0.63
C GLU A 384 12.09 44.32 -0.17
N ARG A 385 13.16 44.32 -0.99
CA ARG A 385 14.44 43.57 -0.90
C ARG A 385 15.63 44.53 -1.07
N PRO A 386 16.88 44.11 -0.78
CA PRO A 386 17.82 43.80 -1.88
C PRO A 386 18.64 42.51 -1.62
N ARG A 387 19.36 41.82 -2.54
CA ARG A 387 19.79 41.94 -3.96
C ARG A 387 21.33 42.00 -4.08
N GLY A 388 21.93 40.99 -4.70
CA GLY A 388 23.37 40.85 -5.00
C GLY A 388 23.94 39.50 -4.51
N GLY A 389 24.81 38.79 -5.23
CA GLY A 389 25.23 38.95 -6.63
C GLY A 389 26.63 38.43 -6.94
N SER A 390 26.76 37.30 -7.64
CA SER A 390 27.99 36.93 -8.38
C SER A 390 27.69 35.83 -9.43
N VAL A 391 28.58 35.66 -10.41
CA VAL A 391 28.43 34.76 -11.57
C VAL A 391 29.63 33.81 -11.63
N GLY A 392 29.41 32.53 -11.91
CA GLY A 392 30.47 31.51 -11.87
C GLY A 392 30.18 30.26 -12.70
N SER A 393 30.10 30.41 -14.03
CA SER A 393 30.06 29.25 -14.94
C SER A 393 31.48 28.77 -15.24
N PHE A 394 31.77 27.49 -14.98
CA PHE A 394 32.87 26.78 -15.65
C PHE A 394 32.60 25.29 -15.78
N PHE A 395 32.40 24.82 -17.02
CA PHE A 395 32.38 23.40 -17.34
C PHE A 395 33.78 22.79 -17.19
N LYS A 396 33.91 21.63 -16.51
CA LYS A 396 35.02 20.69 -16.75
C LYS A 396 34.60 19.22 -16.59
N ARG A 397 34.17 18.67 -17.72
CA ARG A 397 33.98 17.24 -18.06
C ARG A 397 35.16 16.38 -17.61
N TRP A 398 34.91 15.24 -16.93
CA TRP A 398 35.58 13.95 -17.19
C TRP A 398 34.89 12.76 -16.50
N VAL A 399 34.83 11.62 -17.21
CA VAL A 399 34.26 10.30 -16.84
C VAL A 399 34.82 9.28 -17.86
N PRO A 400 35.05 7.98 -17.57
CA PRO A 400 35.40 7.28 -16.31
C PRO A 400 36.80 6.60 -16.40
N PHE A 401 37.18 5.74 -15.43
CA PHE A 401 37.65 4.35 -15.58
C PHE A 401 38.56 3.86 -14.43
N GLY A 402 38.45 2.55 -14.09
CA GLY A 402 39.59 1.76 -13.58
C GLY A 402 39.70 1.52 -12.06
N PRO A 403 39.83 0.25 -11.60
CA PRO A 403 40.13 -0.11 -10.21
C PRO A 403 41.50 -0.83 -10.04
N LYS A 404 41.77 -1.35 -8.82
CA LYS A 404 42.98 -2.05 -8.31
C LYS A 404 44.10 -1.09 -7.83
N THR A 405 45.03 -1.46 -6.95
CA THR A 405 45.31 -2.76 -6.28
C THR A 405 45.25 -2.68 -4.74
N SER A 406 45.41 -3.83 -4.07
CA SER A 406 45.91 -3.91 -2.69
C SER A 406 47.41 -3.61 -2.62
N ASP A 407 47.91 -3.24 -1.43
CA ASP A 407 48.75 -4.07 -0.54
C ASP A 407 48.95 -3.30 0.79
N GLU A 408 49.01 -3.96 1.95
CA GLU A 408 50.22 -4.34 2.71
C GLU A 408 51.35 -3.27 2.72
N GLY A 409 51.93 -2.90 3.88
CA GLY A 409 51.67 -3.35 5.25
C GLY A 409 52.57 -2.62 6.27
N ALA A 410 52.54 -3.07 7.53
CA ALA A 410 53.20 -2.47 8.71
C ALA A 410 52.71 -1.04 9.08
N GLY A 411 52.83 -0.58 10.33
CA GLY A 411 53.27 -1.25 11.56
C GLY A 411 53.48 -0.25 12.70
N ILE A 412 53.78 -0.76 13.91
CA ILE A 412 54.15 -0.01 15.12
C ILE A 412 53.00 0.71 15.86
N ARG A 413 52.81 0.27 17.12
CA ARG A 413 52.21 0.95 18.28
C ARG A 413 53.27 0.91 19.41
N PRO A 414 53.03 1.47 20.61
CA PRO A 414 52.29 2.67 21.00
C PRO A 414 53.23 3.69 21.70
N ILE A 415 52.70 4.81 22.20
CA ILE A 415 53.28 5.52 23.37
C ILE A 415 52.14 5.79 24.36
N THR A 416 52.43 5.62 25.66
CA THR A 416 51.53 5.88 26.79
C THR A 416 52.28 6.59 27.91
N THR A 417 51.68 7.65 28.46
CA THR A 417 52.00 8.30 29.74
C THR A 417 50.68 8.92 30.24
N GLU A 418 50.18 8.56 31.42
CA GLU A 418 50.37 9.29 32.71
C GLU A 418 49.68 10.68 32.69
N VAL A 419 48.63 11.01 33.48
CA VAL A 419 48.40 10.86 34.94
C VAL A 419 49.50 11.61 35.71
N VAL A 420 49.27 12.60 36.59
CA VAL A 420 48.53 12.52 37.87
C VAL A 420 47.66 13.81 38.16
N PRO A 421 47.39 14.34 39.39
CA PRO A 421 46.01 14.71 39.76
C PRO A 421 45.73 16.25 39.83
N GLY A 422 44.48 16.61 40.16
CA GLY A 422 44.04 18.01 40.32
C GLY A 422 43.90 18.49 41.78
N ALA A 423 43.37 19.72 41.94
CA ALA A 423 43.12 20.34 43.24
C ALA A 423 41.84 21.23 43.23
N LYS A 424 41.16 21.26 44.38
CA LYS A 424 40.40 22.41 44.93
C LYS A 424 41.31 23.07 45.99
N PRO A 425 41.13 24.34 46.43
CA PRO A 425 39.86 24.98 46.78
C PRO A 425 39.65 26.34 46.04
N ASP A 426 38.68 27.20 46.33
CA ASP A 426 37.60 27.19 47.33
C ASP A 426 36.20 27.00 46.68
#